data_AF-A0A427AM02-F1
#
_entry.id   AF-A0A427AM02-F1
#
_cell.length_a   1.000
_cell.length_b   1.000
_cell.length_c   1.000
_cell.angle_alpha   90.00
_cell.angle_beta   90.00
_cell.angle_gamma   90.00
#
_symmetry.space_group_name_H-M   'P 1'
#
loop_
_entity.id
_entity.type
_entity.pdbx_description
1 polymer ?
#
loop_
_entity_poly.entity_id
_entity_poly.type
_entity_poly.pdbx_seq_one_letter_code
_entity_poly.pdbx_strand_id
1 'polypeptide(L)'
;MGNLVSSFLYQTFISLYNSGVVSSQASEHKVEVSQNNSADSQPREAQNGSSWLDIFVQEMMSASDWDDVRGRAMKILEVFERNVVAQTTAAVERAVTIQHERNSDHEEKVKEVQHLKHVISQYQEQVRALE
;
A
#
# COMPACT_ATOMS: atom_id res chain seq x y z
N MET A 1 -22.53 -32.49 24.31
CA MET A 1 -21.24 -32.25 23.61
C MET A 1 -21.00 -30.77 23.23
N GLY A 2 -22.00 -29.89 23.19
CA GLY A 2 -21.85 -28.49 22.70
C GLY A 2 -21.15 -27.48 23.63
N ASN A 3 -20.97 -27.79 24.92
CA ASN A 3 -20.45 -26.80 25.90
C ASN A 3 -18.91 -26.77 25.98
N LEU A 4 -18.24 -27.90 25.72
CA LEU A 4 -16.77 -27.97 25.79
C LEU A 4 -16.10 -27.24 24.63
N VAL A 5 -16.69 -27.33 23.43
CA VAL A 5 -16.12 -26.72 22.22
C VAL A 5 -16.23 -25.19 22.29
N SER A 6 -17.36 -24.66 22.79
CA SER A 6 -17.54 -23.21 22.99
C SER A 6 -16.57 -22.64 24.05
N SER A 7 -16.34 -23.39 25.13
CA SER A 7 -15.37 -22.99 26.17
C SER A 7 -13.93 -23.01 25.62
N PHE A 8 -13.58 -24.02 24.82
CA PHE A 8 -12.24 -24.13 24.24
C PHE A 8 -11.92 -22.99 23.26
N LEU A 9 -12.90 -22.62 22.42
CA LEU A 9 -12.74 -21.51 21.48
C LEU A 9 -12.64 -20.16 22.19
N TYR A 10 -13.47 -19.91 23.21
CA TYR A 10 -13.40 -18.69 24.01
C TYR A 10 -12.05 -18.61 24.76
N GLN A 11 -11.57 -19.73 25.31
CA GLN A 11 -10.31 -19.76 26.03
C GLN A 11 -9.11 -19.54 25.11
N THR A 12 -9.14 -20.11 23.91
CA THR A 12 -8.11 -19.91 22.88
C THR A 12 -8.05 -18.44 22.45
N PHE A 13 -9.21 -17.80 22.27
CA PHE A 13 -9.31 -16.39 21.90
C PHE A 13 -8.76 -15.44 22.99
N ILE A 14 -9.11 -15.67 24.26
CA ILE A 14 -8.60 -14.90 25.40
C ILE A 14 -7.08 -15.07 25.57
N SER A 15 -6.54 -16.27 25.34
CA SER A 15 -5.10 -16.51 25.40
C SER A 15 -4.32 -15.79 24.29
N LEU A 16 -4.86 -15.75 23.07
CA LEU A 16 -4.26 -15.02 21.95
C LEU A 16 -4.28 -13.50 22.16
N TYR A 17 -5.40 -12.97 22.68
CA TYR A 17 -5.55 -11.55 22.96
C TYR A 17 -4.58 -11.07 24.05
N ASN A 18 -4.44 -11.81 25.15
CA ASN A 18 -3.53 -11.42 26.23
C ASN A 18 -2.04 -11.64 25.91
N SER A 19 -1.72 -12.62 25.05
CA SER A 19 -0.33 -12.86 24.61
C SER A 19 0.19 -11.75 23.68
N GLY A 20 -0.69 -11.04 22.98
CA GLY A 20 -0.31 -9.93 22.08
C GLY A 20 -0.08 -8.58 22.78
N VAL A 21 -0.49 -8.42 24.04
CA VAL A 21 -0.49 -7.12 24.75
C VAL A 21 0.76 -6.89 25.61
N VAL A 22 1.62 -7.90 25.85
CA VAL A 22 2.76 -7.79 26.80
C VAL A 22 4.10 -7.37 26.13
N SER A 23 4.12 -6.86 24.90
CA SER A 23 5.38 -6.37 24.30
C SER A 23 5.26 -5.04 23.55
N SER A 24 4.71 -4.00 24.19
CA SER A 24 4.83 -2.62 23.68
C SER A 24 4.80 -1.54 24.77
N GLN A 25 5.55 -1.73 25.85
CA GLN A 25 5.99 -0.60 26.69
C GLN A 25 7.51 -0.50 26.69
N ALA A 26 8.05 0.29 25.76
CA ALA A 26 9.34 0.93 25.88
C ALA A 26 9.35 2.25 25.10
N SER A 27 9.25 3.34 25.87
CA SER A 27 9.91 4.65 25.71
C SER A 27 9.55 5.65 24.59
N GLU A 28 9.59 6.91 25.04
CA GLU A 28 9.84 8.21 24.37
C GLU A 28 8.70 8.92 23.62
N HIS A 29 8.15 10.05 24.10
CA HIS A 29 8.68 11.41 24.40
C HIS A 29 8.48 12.40 23.22
N LYS A 30 7.43 13.23 23.39
CA LYS A 30 7.20 14.61 22.94
C LYS A 30 8.24 15.26 22.00
N VAL A 31 7.81 15.61 20.78
CA VAL A 31 8.14 16.88 20.11
C VAL A 31 6.94 17.35 19.27
N GLU A 32 6.53 18.59 19.49
CA GLU A 32 5.52 19.34 18.75
C GLU A 32 6.23 20.31 17.79
N VAL A 33 5.90 20.27 16.49
CA VAL A 33 6.08 21.41 15.56
C VAL A 33 4.92 21.39 14.56
N SER A 34 4.10 22.44 14.59
CA SER A 34 3.08 22.76 13.58
C SER A 34 3.71 23.48 12.39
N GLN A 35 3.22 23.26 11.16
CA GLN A 35 2.59 24.28 10.26
C GLN A 35 2.53 23.92 8.74
N ASN A 36 1.29 23.90 8.18
CA ASN A 36 0.82 24.56 6.93
C ASN A 36 0.55 23.78 5.60
N ASN A 37 -0.76 23.54 5.36
CA ASN A 37 -1.60 23.56 4.15
C ASN A 37 -1.02 23.55 2.71
N SER A 38 -1.50 22.61 1.87
CA SER A 38 -2.26 22.90 0.62
C SER A 38 -2.79 21.61 -0.02
N ALA A 39 -3.97 21.71 -0.64
CA ALA A 39 -4.82 20.62 -1.09
C ALA A 39 -4.17 19.71 -2.14
N ASP A 40 -4.09 18.41 -1.83
CA ASP A 40 -4.15 17.35 -2.81
C ASP A 40 -5.20 16.32 -2.33
N SER A 41 -6.07 15.93 -3.24
CA SER A 41 -7.31 15.23 -2.91
C SER A 41 -6.99 13.83 -2.41
N GLN A 42 -7.37 13.57 -1.15
CA GLN A 42 -7.27 12.29 -0.44
C GLN A 42 -7.07 11.07 -1.36
N PRO A 43 -5.92 10.37 -1.26
CA PRO A 43 -5.94 8.93 -1.44
C PRO A 43 -6.84 8.43 -0.32
N ARG A 44 -8.07 8.02 -0.68
CA ARG A 44 -9.05 7.45 0.25
C ARG A 44 -8.29 6.61 1.26
N GLU A 45 -8.36 7.07 2.50
CA GLU A 45 -7.76 6.42 3.67
C GLU A 45 -7.86 4.93 3.43
N ALA A 46 -6.71 4.28 3.30
CA ALA A 46 -6.66 2.83 3.29
C ALA A 46 -7.55 2.42 4.45
N GLN A 47 -8.73 1.86 4.17
CA GLN A 47 -9.63 1.41 5.22
C GLN A 47 -8.80 0.41 5.99
N ASN A 48 -8.33 0.88 7.16
CA ASN A 48 -7.20 0.29 7.86
C ASN A 48 -7.48 -1.20 8.03
N GLY A 49 -6.43 -2.02 8.04
CA GLY A 49 -6.59 -3.44 8.40
C GLY A 49 -7.38 -3.63 9.69
N SER A 50 -7.30 -2.65 10.61
CA SER A 50 -8.14 -2.54 11.81
C SER A 50 -9.64 -2.43 11.50
N SER A 51 -10.06 -1.56 10.59
CA SER A 51 -11.49 -1.36 10.25
C SER A 51 -12.10 -2.58 9.58
N TRP A 52 -11.35 -3.28 8.72
CA TRP A 52 -11.81 -4.55 8.15
C TRP A 52 -11.92 -5.66 9.19
N LEU A 53 -10.97 -5.71 10.13
CA LEU A 53 -11.02 -6.66 11.24
C LEU A 53 -12.22 -6.39 12.14
N ASP A 54 -12.52 -5.12 12.44
CA ASP A 54 -13.66 -4.72 13.26
C ASP A 54 -14.99 -5.11 12.58
N ILE A 55 -15.13 -4.83 11.27
CA ILE A 55 -16.31 -5.25 10.49
C ILE A 55 -16.41 -6.78 10.45
N PHE A 56 -15.31 -7.48 10.22
CA PHE A 56 -15.27 -8.94 10.17
C PHE A 56 -15.71 -9.55 11.51
N VAL A 57 -15.12 -9.14 12.62
CA VAL A 57 -15.45 -9.66 13.95
C VAL A 57 -16.89 -9.30 14.33
N GLN A 58 -17.31 -8.04 14.10
CA GLN A 58 -18.67 -7.59 14.39
C GLN A 58 -19.73 -8.39 13.61
N GLU A 59 -19.51 -8.59 12.32
CA GLU A 59 -20.43 -9.33 11.46
C GLU A 59 -20.57 -10.79 11.92
N MET A 60 -19.46 -11.41 12.29
CA MET A 60 -19.39 -12.80 12.74
C MET A 60 -20.03 -12.98 14.13
N MET A 61 -19.91 -11.99 15.01
CA MET A 61 -20.59 -12.00 16.32
C MET A 61 -22.11 -11.87 16.22
N SER A 62 -22.63 -11.37 15.10
CA SER A 62 -24.07 -11.25 14.83
C SER A 62 -24.69 -12.47 14.14
N ALA A 63 -23.88 -13.49 13.82
CA ALA A 63 -24.31 -14.66 13.08
C ALA A 63 -25.18 -15.61 13.94
N SER A 64 -26.17 -16.24 13.30
CA SER A 64 -27.14 -17.08 14.00
C SER A 64 -26.65 -18.52 14.24
N ASP A 65 -25.81 -19.03 13.35
CA ASP A 65 -25.22 -20.38 13.43
C ASP A 65 -23.88 -20.44 12.67
N TRP A 66 -23.25 -21.63 12.67
CA TRP A 66 -21.94 -21.84 12.05
C TRP A 66 -21.94 -21.74 10.51
N ASP A 67 -23.06 -22.05 9.87
CA ASP A 67 -23.17 -21.91 8.41
C ASP A 67 -23.31 -20.44 8.02
N ASP A 68 -24.06 -19.66 8.81
CA ASP A 68 -24.16 -18.20 8.68
C ASP A 68 -22.81 -17.51 8.90
N VAL A 69 -22.06 -17.90 9.93
CA VAL A 69 -20.65 -17.52 10.18
C VAL A 69 -19.80 -17.76 8.93
N ARG A 70 -19.87 -18.97 8.34
CA ARG A 70 -19.07 -19.30 7.16
C ARG A 70 -19.46 -18.44 5.95
N GLY A 71 -20.75 -18.26 5.71
CA GLY A 71 -21.26 -17.45 4.61
C GLY A 71 -20.81 -15.99 4.72
N ARG A 72 -20.89 -15.40 5.92
CA ARG A 72 -20.45 -14.03 6.19
C ARG A 72 -18.94 -13.87 6.06
N ALA A 73 -18.16 -14.80 6.62
CA ALA A 73 -16.70 -14.79 6.50
C ALA A 73 -16.26 -14.83 5.04
N MET A 74 -16.84 -15.74 4.25
CA MET A 74 -16.51 -15.89 2.84
C MET A 74 -16.78 -14.59 2.07
N LYS A 75 -17.96 -13.98 2.30
CA LYS A 75 -18.34 -12.72 1.65
C LYS A 75 -17.41 -11.57 2.02
N ILE A 76 -17.07 -11.40 3.30
CA ILE A 76 -16.19 -10.31 3.72
C ILE A 76 -14.78 -10.50 3.17
N LEU A 77 -14.24 -11.73 3.21
CA LEU A 77 -12.92 -12.03 2.67
C LEU A 77 -12.85 -11.81 1.15
N GLU A 78 -13.91 -12.13 0.41
CA GLU A 78 -13.99 -11.86 -1.03
C GLU A 78 -13.95 -10.35 -1.31
N VAL A 79 -14.69 -9.54 -0.55
CA VAL A 79 -14.68 -8.08 -0.70
C VAL A 79 -13.31 -7.52 -0.31
N PHE A 80 -12.71 -8.02 0.76
CA PHE A 80 -11.37 -7.65 1.20
C PHE A 80 -10.31 -7.94 0.14
N GLU A 81 -10.32 -9.15 -0.43
CA GLU A 81 -9.40 -9.53 -1.51
C GLU A 81 -9.50 -8.58 -2.69
N ARG A 82 -10.72 -8.28 -3.16
CA ARG A 82 -10.94 -7.31 -4.25
C ARG A 82 -10.44 -5.92 -3.89
N ASN A 83 -10.60 -5.50 -2.63
CA ASN A 83 -10.10 -4.20 -2.16
C ASN A 83 -8.56 -4.15 -2.21
N VAL A 84 -7.89 -5.18 -1.70
CA VAL A 84 -6.41 -5.28 -1.70
C VAL A 84 -5.89 -5.31 -3.14
N VAL A 85 -6.51 -6.09 -4.03
CA VAL A 85 -6.12 -6.15 -5.44
C VAL A 85 -6.29 -4.80 -6.12
N ALA A 86 -7.40 -4.10 -5.90
CA ALA A 86 -7.63 -2.78 -6.48
C ALA A 86 -6.61 -1.74 -5.98
N GLN A 87 -6.32 -1.74 -4.68
CA GLN A 87 -5.36 -0.81 -4.08
C GLN A 87 -3.95 -1.07 -4.62
N THR A 88 -3.51 -2.32 -4.64
CA THR A 88 -2.18 -2.71 -5.13
C THR A 88 -2.04 -2.43 -6.63
N THR A 89 -3.05 -2.75 -7.43
CA THR A 89 -3.08 -2.43 -8.87
C THR A 89 -2.93 -0.93 -9.11
N ALA A 90 -3.73 -0.11 -8.42
CA ALA A 90 -3.66 1.34 -8.56
C ALA A 90 -2.29 1.91 -8.11
N ALA A 91 -1.67 1.31 -7.09
CA ALA A 91 -0.32 1.71 -6.68
C ALA A 91 0.73 1.38 -7.76
N VAL A 92 0.64 0.19 -8.34
CA VAL A 92 1.51 -0.25 -9.44
C VAL A 92 1.32 0.62 -10.68
N GLU A 93 0.09 0.91 -11.10
CA GLU A 93 -0.20 1.76 -12.26
C GLU A 93 0.39 3.17 -12.11
N ARG A 94 0.29 3.76 -10.91
CA ARG A 94 0.93 5.06 -10.62
C ARG A 94 2.45 4.97 -10.72
N ALA A 95 3.06 3.94 -10.12
CA ALA A 95 4.50 3.74 -10.19
C ALA A 95 4.99 3.54 -11.63
N VAL A 96 4.25 2.76 -12.44
CA VAL A 96 4.53 2.53 -13.86
C VAL A 96 4.45 3.83 -14.65
N THR A 97 3.42 4.65 -14.41
CA THR A 97 3.25 5.94 -15.09
C THR A 97 4.42 6.88 -14.80
N ILE A 98 4.76 7.07 -13.51
CA ILE A 98 5.91 7.90 -13.10
C ILE A 98 7.21 7.38 -13.71
N GLN A 99 7.41 6.06 -13.74
CA GLN A 99 8.62 5.48 -14.32
C GLN A 99 8.67 5.64 -15.84
N HIS A 100 7.53 5.55 -16.53
CA HIS A 100 7.44 5.75 -17.97
C HIS A 100 7.79 7.19 -18.36
N GLU A 101 7.24 8.18 -17.66
CA GLU A 101 7.57 9.61 -17.86
C GLU A 101 9.08 9.87 -17.69
N ARG A 102 9.66 9.39 -16.57
CA ARG A 102 11.11 9.51 -16.32
C ARG A 102 11.96 8.87 -17.42
N ASN A 103 11.53 7.72 -17.95
CA ASN A 103 12.25 7.04 -19.03
C ASN A 103 12.15 7.83 -20.35
N SER A 104 11.00 8.44 -20.65
CA SER A 104 10.80 9.29 -21.83
C SER A 104 11.71 10.52 -21.78
N ASP A 105 11.79 11.21 -20.64
CA ASP A 105 12.69 12.35 -20.45
C ASP A 105 14.16 11.96 -20.65
N HIS A 106 14.55 10.79 -20.14
CA HIS A 106 15.89 10.26 -20.34
C HIS A 106 16.17 9.97 -21.83
N GLU A 107 15.20 9.40 -22.54
CA GLU A 107 15.33 9.13 -23.98
C GLU A 107 15.49 10.44 -24.79
N GLU A 108 14.74 11.48 -24.46
CA GLU A 108 14.86 12.80 -25.09
C GLU A 108 16.26 13.39 -24.87
N LYS A 109 16.74 13.40 -23.62
CA LYS A 109 18.09 13.87 -23.30
C LYS A 109 19.18 13.07 -23.99
N VAL A 110 18.98 11.76 -24.20
CA VAL A 110 19.91 10.94 -24.98
C VAL A 110 19.96 11.39 -26.44
N LYS A 111 18.81 11.70 -27.05
CA LYS A 111 18.75 12.24 -28.43
C LYS A 111 19.45 13.60 -28.53
N GLU A 112 19.24 14.48 -27.56
CA GLU A 112 19.92 15.79 -27.51
C GLU A 112 21.44 15.63 -27.41
N VAL A 113 21.92 14.76 -26.51
CA VAL A 113 23.35 14.47 -26.36
C VAL A 113 23.95 13.92 -27.67
N GLN A 114 23.24 13.03 -28.36
CA GLN A 114 23.67 12.52 -29.67
C GLN A 114 23.75 13.63 -30.72
N HIS A 115 22.75 14.51 -30.77
CA HIS A 115 22.74 15.64 -31.69
C HIS A 115 23.91 16.59 -31.43
N LEU A 116 24.13 16.98 -30.17
CA LEU A 116 25.25 17.84 -29.78
C LEU A 116 26.59 17.20 -30.12
N LYS A 117 26.76 15.89 -29.88
CA LYS A 117 27.98 15.17 -30.26
C LYS A 117 28.23 15.22 -31.76
N HIS A 118 27.19 15.07 -32.58
CA HIS A 118 27.30 15.20 -34.03
C HIS A 118 27.75 16.60 -34.44
N VAL A 119 27.10 17.64 -33.92
CA VAL A 119 27.45 19.05 -34.21
C VAL A 119 28.89 19.36 -33.79
N ILE A 120 29.33 18.88 -32.62
CA ILE A 120 30.72 19.06 -32.17
C ILE A 120 31.71 18.37 -33.13
N SER A 121 31.42 17.15 -33.58
CA SER A 121 32.27 16.46 -34.58
C SER A 121 32.39 17.29 -35.87
N GLN A 122 31.27 17.86 -36.33
CA GLN A 122 31.26 18.70 -37.53
C GLN A 122 32.14 19.95 -37.36
N TYR A 123 32.06 20.64 -36.23
CA TYR A 123 32.94 21.77 -35.95
C TYR A 123 34.42 21.37 -35.81
N GLN A 124 34.70 20.22 -35.17
CA GLN A 124 36.06 19.70 -35.05
C GLN A 124 36.67 19.37 -36.42
N GLU A 125 35.89 18.83 -37.35
CA GLU A 125 36.31 18.58 -38.73
C GLU A 125 36.56 19.88 -39.51
N GLN A 126 35.70 20.89 -39.32
CA GLN A 126 35.90 22.22 -39.95
C GLN A 126 37.21 22.87 -39.50
N VAL A 127 37.50 22.86 -38.19
CA VAL A 127 38.76 23.39 -37.67
C VAL A 127 39.95 22.63 -38.25
N ARG A 128 39.90 21.29 -38.27
CA ARG A 128 40.96 20.46 -38.86
C ARG A 128 41.21 20.74 -40.34
N ALA A 129 40.17 21.09 -41.09
CA ALA A 129 40.31 21.44 -42.52
C ALA A 129 40.94 22.82 -42.75
N LEU A 130 40.97 23.68 -41.72
CA LEU A 130 41.57 25.01 -41.75
C LEU A 130 43.02 25.03 -41.23
N GLU A 131 43.46 23.97 -40.55
CA GLU A 131 44.85 23.73 -40.12
C GLU A 131 45.70 23.13 -41.25
#